data_AF-A0A285TGJ0-F1
#
_entry.id   AF-A0A285TGJ0-F1
#
_cell.length_a   1.000
_cell.length_b   1.000
_cell.length_c   1.000
_cell.angle_alpha   90.00
_cell.angle_beta   90.00
_cell.angle_gamma   90.00
#
_symmetry.space_group_name_H-M   'P 1'
#
loop_
_entity.id
_entity.type
_entity.pdbx_description
1 polymer ?
#
loop_
_entity_poly.entity_id
_entity_poly.type
_entity_poly.pdbx_seq_one_letter_code
_entity_poly.pdbx_strand_id
1 'polypeptide(L)'
;MANVKSLIAAVAALIMAAQAAASDAPKLGTTKTEVSAFLGLTWTFGSAHAPRSPGISLKVLSTNKRDFAALAAGMTYNFDNTWGCDVGLAYNFSDTTMTGSWDICKRAPQIGVGGTKRPEIIPVRLVN
;
A
#
# COMPACT_ATOMS: atom_id res chain seq x y z
N MET A 1 -19.70 -7.45 -18.21
CA MET A 1 -19.79 -8.53 -17.22
C MET A 1 -18.39 -9.11 -17.04
N ALA A 2 -17.68 -8.78 -15.96
CA ALA A 2 -16.33 -9.31 -15.73
C ALA A 2 -16.43 -10.81 -15.43
N ASN A 3 -15.74 -11.62 -16.22
CA ASN A 3 -15.76 -13.08 -16.12
C ASN A 3 -15.04 -13.50 -14.83
N VAL A 4 -15.63 -14.34 -13.98
CA VAL A 4 -15.08 -14.76 -12.67
C VAL A 4 -13.63 -15.24 -12.76
N LYS A 5 -13.24 -15.83 -13.90
CA LYS A 5 -11.87 -16.26 -14.19
C LYS A 5 -10.87 -15.08 -14.28
N SER A 6 -11.29 -13.95 -14.82
CA SER A 6 -10.49 -12.72 -14.91
C SER A 6 -10.30 -12.08 -13.53
N LEU A 7 -11.30 -12.18 -12.65
CA LEU A 7 -11.19 -11.70 -11.27
C LEU A 7 -10.15 -12.51 -10.49
N ILE A 8 -10.19 -13.84 -10.61
CA ILE A 8 -9.23 -14.74 -9.94
C ILE A 8 -7.81 -14.51 -10.46
N ALA A 9 -7.64 -14.34 -11.77
CA ALA A 9 -6.33 -14.04 -12.37
C ALA A 9 -5.78 -12.67 -11.91
N ALA A 10 -6.64 -11.65 -11.83
CA ALA A 10 -6.25 -10.34 -11.33
C ALA A 10 -5.83 -10.38 -9.86
N VAL A 11 -6.57 -11.12 -9.02
CA VAL A 11 -6.22 -11.33 -7.61
C VAL A 11 -4.90 -12.10 -7.47
N ALA A 12 -4.69 -13.14 -8.26
CA ALA A 12 -3.44 -13.91 -8.24
C ALA A 12 -2.24 -13.06 -8.70
N ALA A 13 -2.37 -12.31 -9.80
CA ALA A 13 -1.33 -11.42 -10.29
C ALA A 13 -0.98 -10.32 -9.28
N LEU A 14 -1.99 -9.82 -8.57
CA LEU A 14 -1.82 -8.83 -7.52
C LEU A 14 -1.10 -9.40 -6.28
N ILE A 15 -1.45 -10.62 -5.86
CA ILE A 15 -0.75 -11.32 -4.77
C ILE A 15 0.72 -11.55 -5.14
N MET A 16 1.00 -11.92 -6.39
CA MET A 16 2.38 -12.10 -6.87
C MET A 16 3.15 -10.77 -6.97
N ALA A 17 2.51 -9.70 -7.45
CA ALA A 17 3.13 -8.36 -7.52
C ALA A 17 3.43 -7.81 -6.11
N ALA A 18 2.56 -8.08 -5.14
CA ALA A 18 2.78 -7.74 -3.74
C ALA A 18 4.00 -8.48 -3.13
N GLN A 19 4.16 -9.76 -3.46
CA GLN A 19 5.32 -10.55 -3.02
C GLN A 19 6.63 -10.09 -3.69
N ALA A 20 6.59 -9.75 -4.97
CA ALA A 20 7.75 -9.21 -5.70
C ALA A 20 8.17 -7.84 -5.15
N ALA A 21 7.23 -6.93 -4.89
CA ALA A 21 7.52 -5.62 -4.30
C ALA A 21 8.06 -5.71 -2.86
N ALA A 22 7.71 -6.76 -2.12
CA ALA A 22 8.28 -7.03 -0.79
C ALA A 22 9.70 -7.63 -0.85
N SER A 23 10.12 -8.11 -2.02
CA SER A 23 11.41 -8.79 -2.23
C SER A 23 12.52 -7.84 -2.69
N ASP A 24 12.16 -6.79 -3.45
CA ASP A 24 13.10 -5.81 -4.03
C ASP A 24 12.92 -4.37 -3.51
N ALA A 25 12.20 -4.18 -2.41
CA ALA A 25 12.14 -2.87 -1.76
C ALA A 25 13.58 -2.40 -1.47
N PRO A 26 14.01 -1.23 -2.00
CA PRO A 26 15.38 -0.79 -1.87
C PRO A 26 15.71 -0.67 -0.38
N LYS A 27 16.77 -1.36 0.05
CA LYS A 27 17.38 -1.15 1.37
C LYS A 27 18.01 0.24 1.36
N LEU A 28 17.20 1.26 1.62
CA LEU A 28 17.64 2.64 1.68
C LEU A 28 18.57 2.77 2.89
N GLY A 29 19.86 2.94 2.60
CA GLY A 29 20.93 2.96 3.59
C GLY A 29 20.82 4.13 4.57
N THR A 30 21.08 3.80 5.83
CA THR A 30 21.67 4.63 6.89
C THR A 30 20.94 5.93 7.27
N THR A 31 19.73 5.79 7.78
CA THR A 31 19.30 6.43 9.03
C THR A 31 18.28 5.48 9.64
N LYS A 32 18.05 5.52 10.96
CA LYS A 32 17.11 4.61 11.64
C LYS A 32 15.64 4.97 11.31
N THR A 33 15.36 5.21 10.04
CA THR A 33 14.07 5.55 9.47
C THR A 33 13.37 4.23 9.22
N GLU A 34 12.36 3.94 10.02
CA GLU A 34 11.60 2.69 9.98
C GLU A 34 10.68 2.67 8.76
N VAL A 35 11.24 2.85 7.57
CA VAL A 35 10.48 2.84 6.31
C VAL A 35 9.78 1.50 6.17
N SER A 36 8.50 1.52 5.85
CA SER A 36 7.66 0.33 5.72
C SER A 36 6.94 0.31 4.39
N ALA A 37 6.38 -0.84 4.03
CA ALA A 37 5.52 -0.99 2.88
C ALA A 37 4.11 -1.34 3.34
N PHE A 38 3.12 -0.68 2.75
CA PHE A 38 1.69 -0.92 2.89
C PHE A 38 1.19 -1.65 1.65
N LEU A 39 0.43 -2.71 1.88
CA LEU A 39 -0.38 -3.35 0.86
C LEU A 39 -1.82 -3.44 1.36
N GLY A 40 -2.76 -2.92 0.58
CA GLY A 40 -4.15 -2.89 1.02
C GLY A 40 -5.17 -2.61 -0.07
N LEU A 41 -6.42 -2.79 0.32
CA LEU A 41 -7.57 -2.39 -0.48
C LEU A 41 -7.77 -0.88 -0.34
N THR A 42 -8.18 -0.25 -1.44
CA THR A 42 -8.43 1.19 -1.50
C THR A 42 -9.74 1.49 -2.17
N TRP A 43 -10.30 2.65 -1.85
CA TRP A 43 -11.47 3.21 -2.50
C TRP A 43 -11.13 4.63 -2.97
N THR A 44 -11.15 4.83 -4.28
CA THR A 44 -10.98 6.13 -4.91
C THR A 44 -12.36 6.74 -5.13
N PHE A 45 -12.64 7.88 -4.52
CA PHE A 45 -13.98 8.49 -4.50
C PHE A 45 -14.41 9.16 -5.81
N GLY A 46 -13.58 9.06 -6.85
CA GLY A 46 -13.79 9.69 -8.14
C GLY A 46 -13.61 11.22 -8.11
N SER A 47 -13.50 11.81 -9.29
CA SER A 47 -13.48 13.26 -9.50
C SER A 47 -14.33 13.60 -10.72
N ALA A 48 -14.43 14.88 -11.10
CA ALA A 48 -15.09 15.28 -12.35
C ALA A 48 -14.52 14.56 -13.60
N HIS A 49 -13.33 13.96 -13.51
CA HIS A 49 -12.61 13.32 -14.61
C HIS A 49 -12.36 11.82 -14.40
N ALA A 50 -12.80 11.24 -13.27
CA ALA A 50 -12.55 9.83 -12.96
C ALA A 50 -13.72 9.20 -12.18
N PRO A 51 -14.19 8.00 -12.56
CA PRO A 51 -15.23 7.30 -11.82
C PRO A 51 -14.74 6.88 -10.43
N ARG A 52 -15.68 6.61 -9.52
CA ARG A 52 -15.36 5.97 -8.24
C ARG A 52 -14.91 4.55 -8.52
N SER A 53 -13.80 4.14 -7.91
CA SER A 53 -13.24 2.82 -8.18
C SER A 53 -12.59 2.21 -6.94
N PRO A 54 -12.95 0.97 -6.57
CA PRO A 54 -12.13 0.17 -5.67
C PRO A 54 -10.80 -0.20 -6.35
N GLY A 55 -9.77 -0.43 -5.57
CA GLY A 55 -8.47 -0.87 -6.09
C GLY A 55 -7.59 -1.50 -5.03
N ILE A 56 -6.40 -1.93 -5.43
CA ILE A 56 -5.33 -2.30 -4.51
C ILE A 56 -4.20 -1.34 -4.65
N SER A 57 -3.64 -0.95 -3.51
CA SER A 57 -2.53 -0.04 -3.45
C SER A 57 -1.33 -0.66 -2.76
N LEU A 58 -0.17 -0.31 -3.30
CA LEU A 58 1.13 -0.52 -2.71
C LEU A 58 1.71 0.86 -2.39
N LYS A 59 1.98 1.14 -1.11
CA LYS A 59 2.52 2.43 -0.66
C LYS A 59 3.75 2.23 0.20
N VAL A 60 4.73 3.10 0.04
CA VAL A 60 5.84 3.24 0.97
C VAL A 60 5.38 4.17 2.10
N LEU A 61 5.63 3.76 3.33
CA LEU A 61 5.36 4.52 4.53
C LEU A 61 6.65 5.07 5.12
N SER A 62 6.63 6.32 5.57
CA SER A 62 7.80 6.95 6.22
C SER A 62 8.19 6.28 7.54
N THR A 63 7.26 5.56 8.18
CA THR A 63 7.50 4.88 9.44
C THR A 63 6.60 3.65 9.62
N ASN A 64 7.09 2.65 10.36
CA ASN A 64 6.38 1.45 10.77
C ASN A 64 5.93 1.49 12.24
N LYS A 65 6.11 2.62 12.93
CA LYS A 65 5.70 2.75 14.34
C LYS A 65 4.22 2.46 14.48
N ARG A 66 3.87 1.58 15.43
CA ARG A 66 2.49 1.31 15.83
C ARG A 66 1.92 2.55 16.54
N ASP A 67 0.62 2.77 16.39
CA ASP A 67 -0.14 3.89 16.94
C ASP A 67 0.47 5.25 16.59
N PHE A 68 0.98 5.34 15.36
CA PHE A 68 1.68 6.51 14.87
C PHE A 68 1.27 6.85 13.44
N ALA A 69 1.28 8.13 13.12
CA ALA A 69 1.02 8.64 11.79
C ALA A 69 2.28 8.56 10.91
N ALA A 70 2.12 8.11 9.67
CA ALA A 70 3.17 8.03 8.66
C ALA A 70 2.79 8.84 7.42
N LEU A 71 3.79 9.32 6.68
CA LEU A 71 3.56 9.75 5.29
C LEU A 71 3.46 8.50 4.42
N ALA A 72 2.61 8.53 3.41
CA ALA A 72 2.41 7.47 2.44
C ALA A 72 2.62 7.99 1.02
N ALA A 73 3.35 7.27 0.19
CA ALA A 73 3.45 7.53 -1.24
C ALA A 73 3.50 6.21 -2.00
N GLY A 74 2.75 6.09 -3.09
CA GLY A 74 2.58 4.80 -3.75
C GLY A 74 1.82 4.83 -5.04
N MET A 75 1.40 3.63 -5.43
CA MET A 75 0.68 3.36 -6.66
C MET A 75 -0.56 2.55 -6.34
N THR A 76 -1.64 2.81 -7.05
CA THR A 76 -2.90 2.07 -6.92
C THR A 76 -3.30 1.47 -8.25
N TYR A 77 -3.53 0.17 -8.29
CA TYR A 77 -4.26 -0.46 -9.38
C TYR A 77 -5.75 -0.42 -9.09
N ASN A 78 -6.49 0.39 -9.87
CA ASN A 78 -7.92 0.52 -9.73
C ASN A 78 -8.66 -0.50 -10.62
N PHE A 79 -9.79 -1.02 -10.16
CA PHE A 79 -10.57 -2.05 -10.86
C PHE A 79 -11.35 -1.51 -12.06
N ASP A 80 -11.22 -0.22 -12.36
CA ASP A 80 -11.61 0.39 -13.65
C ASP A 80 -10.49 0.27 -14.70
N ASN A 81 -9.49 -0.60 -14.47
CA ASN A 81 -8.32 -0.84 -15.33
C ASN A 81 -7.41 0.38 -15.49
N THR A 82 -7.30 1.22 -14.46
CA THR A 82 -6.42 2.39 -14.47
C THR A 82 -5.44 2.38 -13.32
N TRP A 83 -4.30 3.05 -13.52
CA TRP A 83 -3.29 3.23 -12.50
C TRP A 83 -3.43 4.61 -11.83
N GLY A 84 -3.30 4.60 -10.51
CA GLY A 84 -3.28 5.78 -9.65
C GLY A 84 -1.88 6.00 -9.09
N CYS A 85 -1.56 7.25 -8.81
CA CYS A 85 -0.28 7.67 -8.26
C CYS A 85 -0.60 8.53 -7.05
N ASP A 86 -0.37 7.98 -5.85
CA ASP A 86 -0.98 8.51 -4.64
C ASP A 86 0.07 8.98 -3.63
N VAL A 87 -0.25 10.09 -2.97
CA VAL A 87 0.53 10.64 -1.85
C VAL A 87 -0.42 11.03 -0.73
N GLY A 88 0.00 10.88 0.51
CA GLY A 88 -0.86 11.19 1.63
C GLY A 88 -0.32 10.77 2.98
N LEU A 89 -1.25 10.43 3.87
CA LEU A 89 -1.00 10.04 5.24
C LEU A 89 -1.48 8.61 5.47
N ALA A 90 -0.84 7.96 6.43
CA ALA A 90 -1.25 6.67 6.97
C ALA A 90 -1.26 6.73 8.49
N TYR A 91 -2.07 5.87 9.10
CA TYR A 91 -2.07 5.63 10.54
C TYR A 91 -1.96 4.12 10.80
N ASN A 92 -0.90 3.74 11.51
CA ASN A 92 -0.55 2.34 11.75
C ASN A 92 -1.16 1.84 13.06
N PHE A 93 -2.39 1.32 13.05
CA PHE A 93 -3.03 0.67 14.22
C PHE A 93 -2.44 -0.69 14.53
N SER A 94 -2.48 -1.16 15.79
CA SER A 94 -1.87 -2.40 16.31
C SER A 94 -1.82 -3.63 15.40
N ASP A 95 -2.82 -3.83 14.53
CA ASP A 95 -2.87 -4.94 13.58
C ASP A 95 -3.14 -4.54 12.12
N THR A 96 -3.44 -3.27 11.85
CA THR A 96 -3.85 -2.79 10.52
C THR A 96 -3.33 -1.39 10.26
N THR A 97 -3.24 -1.00 9.00
CA THR A 97 -2.89 0.36 8.61
C THR A 97 -4.01 0.94 7.79
N MET A 98 -4.42 2.17 8.14
CA MET A 98 -5.33 2.94 7.32
C MET A 98 -4.55 4.02 6.58
N THR A 99 -4.96 4.33 5.36
CA THR A 99 -4.35 5.38 4.54
C THR A 99 -5.42 6.35 4.07
N GLY A 100 -5.10 7.64 4.07
CA GLY A 100 -5.85 8.69 3.43
C GLY A 100 -4.91 9.40 2.47
N SER A 101 -5.18 9.33 1.18
CA SER A 101 -4.28 9.84 0.15
C SER A 101 -5.03 10.58 -0.94
N TRP A 102 -4.28 11.41 -1.65
CA TRP A 102 -4.72 12.05 -2.86
C TRP A 102 -4.10 11.33 -4.05
N ASP A 103 -4.95 10.77 -4.92
CA ASP A 103 -4.51 10.22 -6.20
C ASP A 103 -4.29 11.38 -7.16
N ILE A 104 -3.02 11.68 -7.44
CA ILE A 104 -2.60 12.76 -8.34
C ILE A 104 -3.05 12.45 -9.77
N CYS A 105 -2.96 11.19 -10.16
CA CYS A 105 -3.27 10.71 -11.51
C CYS A 105 -4.78 10.77 -11.79
N LYS A 106 -5.64 10.53 -10.80
CA LYS A 106 -7.12 10.66 -10.92
C LYS A 106 -7.69 11.98 -10.40
N ARG A 107 -6.85 12.81 -9.77
CA ARG A 107 -7.23 14.05 -9.07
C ARG A 107 -8.40 13.82 -8.11
N ALA A 108 -8.33 12.73 -7.35
CA ALA A 108 -9.40 12.24 -6.50
C ALA A 108 -8.88 11.84 -5.12
N PRO A 109 -9.68 12.06 -4.05
CA PRO A 109 -9.34 11.54 -2.74
C PRO A 109 -9.52 10.01 -2.72
N GLN A 110 -8.65 9.35 -1.95
CA GLN A 110 -8.60 7.91 -1.79
C GLN A 110 -8.44 7.57 -0.32
N ILE A 111 -9.11 6.51 0.12
CA ILE A 111 -8.86 5.87 1.42
C ILE A 111 -8.44 4.42 1.20
N GLY A 112 -7.70 3.87 2.14
CA GLY A 112 -7.27 2.48 2.09
C GLY A 112 -7.12 1.84 3.45
N VAL A 113 -7.26 0.52 3.48
CA VAL A 113 -7.02 -0.31 4.65
C VAL A 113 -6.21 -1.53 4.24
N GLY A 114 -5.25 -1.93 5.06
CA GLY A 114 -4.31 -2.98 4.67
C GLY A 114 -3.29 -3.31 5.73
N GLY A 115 -2.36 -4.17 5.34
CA GLY A 115 -1.27 -4.60 6.20
C GLY A 115 0.02 -3.85 5.89
N THR A 116 0.86 -3.72 6.90
CA THR A 116 2.27 -3.37 6.73
C THR A 116 3.13 -4.55 7.13
N LYS A 117 4.33 -4.67 6.52
CA LYS A 117 5.28 -5.71 6.93
C LYS A 117 5.67 -5.44 8.38
N ARG A 118 5.39 -6.39 9.29
CA ARG A 118 5.87 -6.30 10.68
C ARG A 118 7.40 -6.19 10.62
N PRO A 119 8.03 -5.27 11.39
CA PRO A 119 9.48 -5.29 11.48
C PRO A 119 9.85 -6.60 12.17
N GLU A 120 10.51 -7.52 11.45
CA GLU A 120 11.15 -8.67 12.07
C GLU A 120 12.20 -8.12 13.03
N ILE A 121 11.91 -8.22 14.33
CA ILE A 121 12.97 -8.21 15.34
C ILE A 121 13.74 -9.49 15.07
N ILE A 122 14.87 -9.41 14.36
CA ILE A 122 15.80 -10.54 14.28
C ILE A 122 16.31 -10.72 15.72
N PRO A 123 16.00 -11.84 16.41
CA PRO A 123 16.71 -12.12 17.65
C PRO A 123 18.15 -12.42 17.25
N VAL A 124 19.04 -11.45 17.45
CA VAL A 124 20.47 -11.73 17.46
C VAL A 124 20.71 -12.61 18.67
N ARG A 125 20.68 -13.92 18.45
CA ARG A 125 21.13 -14.91 19.41
C ARG A 125 22.64 -14.67 19.56
N LEU A 126 23.01 -13.81 20.51
CA LEU A 126 24.36 -13.75 21.03
C LEU A 126 24.64 -15.09 21.70
N VAL A 127 25.21 -16.01 20.94
CA VAL A 127 25.85 -17.20 21.50
C VAL A 127 27.25 -16.72 21.90
N ASN A 128 27.49 -16.61 23.20
CA ASN A 128 28.82 -16.61 23.77
C ASN A 128 28.83 -17.62 24.92
#